data_AF-A0A1E3NTK3-F1
#
_entry.id   AF-A0A1E3NTK3-F1
#
_cell.length_a   1.000
_cell.length_b   1.000
_cell.length_c   1.000
_cell.angle_alpha   90.00
_cell.angle_beta   90.00
_cell.angle_gamma   90.00
#
_symmetry.space_group_name_H-M   'P 1'
#
loop_
_entity.id
_entity.type
_entity.pdbx_description
1 polymer ?
#
loop_
_entity_poly.entity_id
_entity_poly.type
_entity_poly.pdbx_seq_one_letter_code
_entity_poly.pdbx_strand_id
1 'polypeptide(L)'
;YGFLDYQNVAKLRLGRYEFNTWYGNSALFTKPFTKTVTETNPCFFKIRDKEPWIGTLFVCPFCFKYTDIQMEWEHHMNCCKFKSSLPGKVMYNDGQLIVRKVKGVDHKLFCQCMCLMAKFFLDNKSVFYDLDYFDFYIAYQLLDRHEVPMGFYSRELLSWESNNLSCICVLPCYQNRRLGTKLIDFSYKLSHYEQQISGPERPFSPLGKLTYLRYWCRNLALSFVYGSLSTKKHVTLQLISETTGFRTEDILFAFSFLNVLSDN
;
A
#
# COMPACT_ATOMS: atom_id res chain seq x y z
N TYR A 1 -3.25 19.98 4.73
CA TYR A 1 -2.13 19.02 4.61
C TYR A 1 -1.40 19.30 3.31
N GLY A 2 -0.11 19.64 3.37
CA GLY A 2 0.64 20.15 2.22
C GLY A 2 1.21 19.04 1.34
N PHE A 3 1.32 19.28 0.04
CA PHE A 3 2.15 18.46 -0.86
C PHE A 3 3.60 18.89 -0.69
N LEU A 4 4.52 17.91 -0.57
CA LEU A 4 5.96 18.17 -0.54
C LEU A 4 6.57 17.62 -1.82
N ASP A 5 7.04 18.52 -2.68
CA ASP A 5 7.57 18.22 -4.02
C ASP A 5 9.06 17.80 -4.00
N TYR A 6 9.62 17.56 -2.82
CA TYR A 6 11.00 17.10 -2.62
C TYR A 6 11.07 16.11 -1.44
N GLN A 7 12.18 15.39 -1.36
CA GLN A 7 12.41 14.39 -0.31
C GLN A 7 12.92 15.08 0.97
N ASN A 8 12.10 15.12 2.02
CA ASN A 8 12.53 15.61 3.35
C ASN A 8 13.30 14.56 4.18
N VAL A 9 13.32 13.30 3.75
CA VAL A 9 14.09 12.20 4.35
C VAL A 9 14.92 11.56 3.25
N ALA A 10 16.25 11.51 3.38
CA ALA A 10 17.09 10.96 2.32
C ALA A 10 16.96 9.44 2.25
N LYS A 11 17.12 8.79 3.41
CA LYS A 11 17.14 7.32 3.54
C LYS A 11 16.20 6.82 4.62
N LEU A 12 15.70 5.61 4.40
CA LEU A 12 14.92 4.85 5.36
C LEU A 12 15.67 3.56 5.70
N ARG A 13 15.89 3.32 7.00
CA ARG A 13 16.44 2.07 7.51
C ARG A 13 15.36 1.21 8.15
N LEU A 14 15.04 0.08 7.52
CA LEU A 14 14.04 -0.89 7.96
C LEU A 14 14.74 -2.19 8.38
N GLY A 15 14.99 -2.35 9.68
CA GLY A 15 15.76 -3.49 10.19
C GLY A 15 17.20 -3.48 9.62
N ARG A 16 17.54 -4.53 8.86
CA ARG A 16 18.84 -4.66 8.18
C ARG A 16 18.91 -3.99 6.81
N TYR A 17 17.77 -3.51 6.29
CA TYR A 17 17.69 -2.92 4.96
C TYR A 17 17.78 -1.40 5.06
N GLU A 18 18.50 -0.77 4.12
CA GLU A 18 18.55 0.67 3.95
C GLU A 18 18.27 1.00 2.48
N PHE A 19 17.42 1.98 2.23
CA PHE A 19 17.07 2.42 0.87
C PHE A 19 16.67 3.89 0.84
N ASN A 20 16.86 4.52 -0.31
CA ASN A 20 16.45 5.91 -0.54
C ASN A 20 14.91 6.02 -0.54
N THR A 21 14.39 7.13 -0.02
CA THR A 21 12.97 7.45 -0.19
C THR A 21 12.69 7.87 -1.63
N TRP A 22 11.44 7.76 -2.08
CA TRP A 22 11.06 8.17 -3.44
C TRP A 22 10.38 9.54 -3.43
N TYR A 23 9.54 9.78 -2.42
CA TYR A 23 8.70 10.98 -2.31
C TYR A 23 8.85 11.66 -0.95
N GLY A 24 8.51 12.95 -0.91
CA GLY A 24 8.36 13.70 0.33
C GLY A 24 7.16 13.25 1.16
N ASN A 25 7.28 13.45 2.47
CA ASN A 25 6.20 13.20 3.43
C ASN A 25 6.02 14.41 4.36
N SER A 26 5.06 15.28 4.02
CA SER A 26 4.72 16.47 4.82
C SER A 26 4.07 16.17 6.16
N ALA A 27 3.58 14.95 6.35
CA ALA A 27 3.00 14.49 7.61
C ALA A 27 4.09 14.04 8.60
N LEU A 28 5.32 13.77 8.13
CA LEU A 28 6.44 13.43 8.99
C LEU A 28 6.98 14.70 9.67
N PHE A 29 6.88 14.76 11.00
CA PHE A 29 7.34 15.86 11.86
C PHE A 29 6.91 17.23 11.31
N THR A 30 5.62 17.57 11.43
CA THR A 30 5.23 18.97 11.49
C THR A 30 6.05 19.60 12.62
N LYS A 31 7.13 20.34 12.28
CA LYS A 31 7.90 21.10 13.25
C LYS A 31 6.90 21.80 14.18
N PRO A 32 6.96 21.60 15.51
CA PRO A 32 6.36 22.59 16.37
C PRO A 32 7.07 23.89 16.01
N PHE A 33 6.32 24.92 15.65
CA PHE A 33 6.83 26.28 15.61
C PHE A 33 7.27 26.64 17.04
N THR A 34 8.48 26.25 17.45
CA THR A 34 9.13 26.77 18.65
C THR A 34 10.06 27.89 18.23
N LYS A 35 9.53 29.10 18.48
CA LYS A 35 10.07 30.44 18.36
C LYS A 35 11.58 30.60 18.66
N THR A 36 12.22 31.42 17.84
CA THR A 36 12.74 32.72 18.29
C THR A 36 12.58 33.71 17.15
N VAL A 37 11.51 34.51 17.20
CA VAL A 37 11.50 35.80 16.49
C VAL A 37 12.40 36.70 17.32
N THR A 38 13.68 36.72 16.99
CA THR A 38 14.50 37.91 17.27
C THR A 38 14.19 38.89 16.16
N GLU A 39 13.45 39.94 16.52
CA GLU A 39 13.30 41.13 15.69
C GLU A 39 14.68 41.67 15.36
N THR A 40 15.12 41.47 14.12
CA THR A 40 16.00 42.37 13.36
C THR A 40 16.30 41.73 11.99
N ASN A 41 15.94 42.46 10.94
CA ASN A 41 16.16 42.24 9.50
C ASN A 41 15.22 41.27 8.77
N PRO A 42 14.33 41.77 7.88
CA PRO A 42 13.56 40.95 6.96
C PRO A 42 14.45 40.57 5.77
N CYS A 43 15.49 39.77 6.02
CA CYS A 43 16.18 39.10 4.93
C CYS A 43 15.34 37.88 4.55
N PHE A 44 14.73 37.93 3.36
CA PHE A 44 14.13 36.79 2.68
C PHE A 44 15.08 35.58 2.77
N PHE A 45 14.85 34.70 3.74
CA PHE A 45 15.40 33.35 3.71
C PHE A 45 14.72 32.64 2.55
N LYS A 46 15.30 32.76 1.35
CA LYS A 46 15.08 31.78 0.29
C LYS A 46 15.45 30.44 0.90
N ILE A 47 14.46 29.59 1.15
CA ILE A 47 14.65 28.16 1.38
C ILE A 47 15.28 27.65 0.08
N ARG A 48 16.60 27.69 0.00
CA ARG A 48 17.31 27.58 -1.28
C ARG A 48 17.79 26.18 -1.59
N ASP A 49 17.68 25.25 -0.66
CA ASP A 49 18.10 23.87 -0.90
C ASP A 49 16.94 22.94 -0.58
N LYS A 50 16.43 22.26 -1.62
CA LYS A 50 15.48 21.13 -1.52
C LYS A 50 16.17 19.90 -0.92
N GLU A 51 16.98 20.12 0.11
CA GLU A 51 17.77 19.09 0.77
C GLU A 51 16.95 18.36 1.83
N PRO A 52 17.18 17.04 2.00
CA PRO A 52 16.56 16.28 3.06
C PRO A 52 16.93 16.83 4.45
N TRP A 53 15.92 17.06 5.29
CA TRP A 53 16.12 17.51 6.67
C TRP A 53 16.62 16.38 7.57
N ILE A 54 16.26 15.14 7.23
CA ILE A 54 16.64 13.93 7.94
C ILE A 54 17.50 13.09 7.00
N GLY A 55 18.75 12.81 7.42
CA GLY A 55 19.64 11.93 6.68
C GLY A 55 19.12 10.49 6.65
N THR A 56 18.80 9.92 7.81
CA THR A 56 18.26 8.56 7.92
C THR A 56 17.11 8.51 8.92
N LEU A 57 15.96 8.00 8.48
CA LEU A 57 14.86 7.65 9.36
C LEU A 57 14.93 6.15 9.71
N PHE A 58 15.03 5.84 10.99
CA PHE A 58 15.08 4.47 11.48
C PHE A 58 13.67 3.97 11.77
N VAL A 59 13.30 2.84 11.16
CA VAL A 59 11.94 2.27 11.26
C VAL A 59 12.02 0.84 11.79
N CYS A 60 11.17 0.53 12.76
CA CYS A 60 11.03 -0.83 13.28
C CYS A 60 10.34 -1.72 12.23
N PRO A 61 10.93 -2.87 11.84
CA PRO A 61 10.35 -3.75 10.82
C PRO A 61 9.09 -4.48 11.30
N PHE A 62 8.79 -4.47 12.60
CA PHE A 62 7.64 -5.19 13.16
C PHE A 62 6.44 -4.29 13.43
N CYS A 63 6.66 -3.05 13.90
CA CYS A 63 5.58 -2.14 14.31
C CYS A 63 5.56 -0.81 13.58
N PHE A 64 6.52 -0.58 12.67
CA PHE A 64 6.68 0.64 11.88
C PHE A 64 6.93 1.93 12.67
N LYS A 65 7.06 1.89 14.00
CA LYS A 65 7.52 3.03 14.79
C LYS A 65 8.86 3.52 14.26
N TYR A 66 9.04 4.83 14.27
CA TYR A 66 10.18 5.48 13.65
C TYR A 66 10.78 6.56 14.56
N THR A 67 12.06 6.83 14.36
CA THR A 67 12.84 7.89 15.02
C THR A 67 14.01 8.27 14.09
N ASP A 68 14.53 9.49 14.20
CA ASP A 68 15.78 9.92 13.57
C ASP A 68 17.00 9.67 14.47
N ILE A 69 16.80 9.12 15.68
CA ILE A 69 17.85 8.80 16.65
C ILE A 69 18.14 7.29 16.65
N GLN A 70 19.35 6.89 16.23
CA GLN A 70 19.74 5.49 16.12
C GLN A 70 19.65 4.72 17.45
N MET A 71 20.12 5.31 18.56
CA MET A 71 20.13 4.66 19.88
C MET A 71 18.71 4.31 20.37
N GLU A 72 17.73 5.19 20.12
CA GLU A 72 16.34 4.94 20.48
C GLU A 72 15.74 3.79 19.66
N TRP A 73 16.08 3.74 18.37
CA TRP A 73 15.65 2.63 17.50
C TRP A 73 16.27 1.30 17.94
N GLU A 74 17.57 1.26 18.25
CA GLU A 74 18.25 0.06 18.76
C GLU A 74 17.62 -0.44 20.06
N HIS A 75 17.35 0.48 21.00
CA HIS A 75 16.64 0.15 22.23
C HIS A 75 15.24 -0.41 21.94
N HIS A 76 14.48 0.23 21.06
CA HIS A 76 13.14 -0.23 20.66
C HIS A 76 13.17 -1.63 20.03
N MET A 77 14.16 -1.92 19.18
CA MET A 77 14.31 -3.21 18.54
C MET A 77 14.42 -4.36 19.55
N ASN A 78 14.99 -4.11 20.74
CA ASN A 78 15.10 -5.13 21.78
C ASN A 78 13.79 -5.37 22.55
N CYS A 79 12.91 -4.38 22.65
CA CYS A 79 11.67 -4.44 23.44
C CYS A 79 10.37 -4.42 22.61
N CYS A 80 10.46 -4.51 21.28
CA CYS A 80 9.30 -4.44 20.41
C CYS A 80 8.35 -5.64 20.61
N LYS A 81 7.17 -5.37 21.18
CA LYS A 81 6.11 -6.38 21.44
C LYS A 81 5.61 -7.09 20.16
N PHE A 82 5.70 -6.43 19.01
CA PHE A 82 5.25 -6.96 17.72
C PHE A 82 6.19 -8.03 17.13
N LYS A 83 7.33 -8.32 17.78
CA LYS A 83 8.14 -9.50 17.43
C LYS A 83 7.43 -10.82 17.72
N SER A 84 6.65 -10.86 18.79
CA SER A 84 5.98 -12.07 19.29
C SER A 84 4.46 -11.97 19.26
N SER A 85 3.90 -10.76 19.24
CA SER A 85 2.46 -10.53 19.23
C SER A 85 2.06 -9.68 18.01
N LEU A 86 1.75 -10.33 16.90
CA LEU A 86 1.28 -9.65 15.68
C LEU A 86 -0.14 -9.06 15.83
N PRO A 87 -0.44 -7.93 15.16
CA PRO A 87 -1.78 -7.36 15.19
C PRO A 87 -2.74 -8.15 14.29
N GLY A 88 -4.03 -7.97 14.55
CA GLY A 88 -5.09 -8.45 13.66
C GLY A 88 -5.29 -9.97 13.60
N LYS A 89 -6.28 -10.34 12.79
CA LYS A 89 -6.75 -11.72 12.60
C LYS A 89 -6.15 -12.33 11.34
N VAL A 90 -5.67 -13.58 11.39
CA VAL A 90 -5.25 -14.33 10.21
C VAL A 90 -6.47 -14.58 9.30
N MET A 91 -6.35 -14.16 8.04
CA MET A 91 -7.38 -14.36 7.00
C MET A 91 -6.94 -15.37 5.94
N TYR A 92 -5.63 -15.57 5.76
CA TYR A 92 -5.05 -16.53 4.83
C TYR A 92 -3.70 -17.01 5.33
N ASN A 93 -3.38 -18.28 5.09
CA ASN A 93 -2.08 -18.88 5.36
C ASN A 93 -1.86 -20.07 4.42
N ASP A 94 -0.84 -20.00 3.56
CA ASP A 94 -0.41 -21.11 2.70
C ASP A 94 0.96 -21.69 3.08
N GLY A 95 1.46 -21.35 4.28
CA GLY A 95 2.78 -21.72 4.79
C GLY A 95 3.91 -20.82 4.27
N GLN A 96 3.75 -20.12 3.15
CA GLN A 96 4.75 -19.18 2.61
C GLN A 96 4.36 -17.72 2.80
N LEU A 97 3.06 -17.42 2.80
CA LEU A 97 2.47 -16.11 2.93
C LEU A 97 1.31 -16.18 3.91
N ILE A 98 1.31 -15.27 4.87
CA ILE A 98 0.22 -15.09 5.82
C ILE A 98 -0.39 -13.71 5.56
N VAL A 99 -1.70 -13.63 5.41
CA VAL A 99 -2.39 -12.34 5.33
C VAL A 99 -3.20 -12.14 6.60
N ARG A 100 -2.95 -11.03 7.31
CA ARG A 100 -3.71 -10.66 8.52
C ARG A 100 -4.54 -9.41 8.26
N LYS A 101 -5.80 -9.44 8.69
CA LYS A 101 -6.69 -8.29 8.73
C LYS A 101 -6.50 -7.52 10.04
N VAL A 102 -6.03 -6.29 9.93
CA VAL A 102 -5.81 -5.34 11.01
C VAL A 102 -6.82 -4.21 10.86
N LYS A 103 -7.71 -4.02 11.83
CA LYS A 103 -8.66 -2.90 11.82
C LYS A 103 -7.95 -1.61 12.23
N GLY A 104 -8.13 -0.54 11.48
CA GLY A 104 -7.53 0.76 11.78
C GLY A 104 -7.96 1.31 13.14
N VAL A 105 -9.24 1.16 13.49
CA VAL A 105 -9.80 1.59 14.78
C VAL A 105 -9.16 0.90 16.00
N ASP A 106 -8.81 -0.38 15.88
CA ASP A 106 -8.25 -1.18 16.99
C ASP A 106 -6.73 -0.96 17.14
N HIS A 107 -6.04 -0.62 16.03
CA HIS A 107 -4.59 -0.55 15.96
C HIS A 107 -4.08 0.79 15.38
N LYS A 108 -4.70 1.92 15.77
CA LYS A 108 -4.47 3.26 15.19
C LYS A 108 -3.00 3.61 15.03
N LEU A 109 -2.20 3.56 16.10
CA LEU A 109 -0.78 3.95 16.06
C LEU A 109 0.04 3.09 15.08
N PHE A 110 -0.20 1.78 15.08
CA PHE A 110 0.49 0.86 14.17
C PHE A 110 0.16 1.18 12.71
N CYS A 111 -1.12 1.36 12.39
CA CYS A 111 -1.57 1.67 11.03
C CYS A 111 -1.12 3.08 10.58
N GLN A 112 -1.10 4.07 11.48
CA GLN A 112 -0.58 5.41 11.20
C GLN A 112 0.91 5.37 10.87
N CYS A 113 1.73 4.70 11.70
CA CYS A 113 3.16 4.52 11.44
C CYS A 113 3.41 3.79 10.10
N MET A 114 2.64 2.75 9.80
CA MET A 114 2.71 2.03 8.53
C MET A 114 2.36 2.93 7.33
N CYS A 115 1.28 3.70 7.43
CA CYS A 115 0.85 4.64 6.38
C CYS A 115 1.87 5.76 6.14
N LEU A 116 2.47 6.29 7.21
CA LEU A 116 3.54 7.28 7.15
C LEU A 116 4.77 6.73 6.44
N MET A 117 5.20 5.52 6.78
CA MET A 117 6.28 4.84 6.08
C MET A 117 5.94 4.63 4.60
N ALA A 118 4.72 4.16 4.29
CA ALA A 118 4.30 3.90 2.91
C ALA A 118 4.26 5.16 2.05
N LYS A 119 4.00 6.34 2.63
CA LYS A 119 3.98 7.62 1.91
C LYS A 119 5.31 7.94 1.20
N PHE A 120 6.44 7.49 1.75
CA PHE A 120 7.75 7.66 1.11
C PHE A 120 7.89 6.91 -0.22
N PHE A 121 7.00 5.96 -0.51
CA PHE A 121 7.00 5.12 -1.71
C PHE A 121 5.72 5.25 -2.54
N LEU A 122 4.82 6.15 -2.13
CA LEU A 122 3.52 6.38 -2.77
C LEU A 122 3.29 7.88 -2.97
N ASP A 123 3.26 8.30 -4.23
CA ASP A 123 3.14 9.70 -4.63
C ASP A 123 1.82 10.32 -4.17
N ASN A 124 0.71 9.71 -4.62
CA ASN A 124 -0.65 10.20 -4.44
C ASN A 124 -1.33 9.72 -3.15
N LYS A 125 -0.55 9.25 -2.16
CA LYS A 125 -1.15 8.84 -0.89
C LYS A 125 -1.45 10.07 -0.03
N SER A 126 -2.71 10.36 0.21
CA SER A 126 -3.13 11.22 1.31
C SER A 126 -2.82 10.50 2.63
N VAL A 127 -2.01 11.11 3.50
CA VAL A 127 -1.80 10.60 4.85
C VAL A 127 -2.98 11.05 5.71
N PHE A 128 -3.97 10.18 5.84
CA PHE A 128 -5.07 10.37 6.77
C PHE A 128 -4.68 9.80 8.14
N TYR A 129 -4.88 10.60 9.19
CA TYR A 129 -4.66 10.17 10.57
C TYR A 129 -5.88 9.49 11.18
N ASP A 130 -7.07 9.77 10.66
CA ASP A 130 -8.29 9.05 10.99
C ASP A 130 -8.37 7.78 10.15
N LEU A 131 -8.26 6.64 10.82
CA LEU A 131 -8.22 5.31 10.21
C LEU A 131 -9.41 4.45 10.65
N ASP A 132 -10.44 5.05 11.25
CA ASP A 132 -11.52 4.32 11.91
C ASP A 132 -12.37 3.54 10.91
N TYR A 133 -12.40 4.01 9.66
CA TYR A 133 -13.14 3.40 8.55
C TYR A 133 -12.25 2.62 7.57
N PHE A 134 -11.06 2.19 8.00
CA PHE A 134 -10.15 1.40 7.17
C PHE A 134 -9.79 0.05 7.78
N ASP A 135 -9.87 -0.98 6.96
CA ASP A 135 -9.22 -2.27 7.19
C ASP A 135 -7.88 -2.32 6.45
N PHE A 136 -6.88 -2.92 7.08
CA PHE A 136 -5.57 -3.18 6.50
C PHE A 136 -5.32 -4.68 6.39
N TYR A 137 -4.95 -5.14 5.20
CA TYR A 137 -4.62 -6.54 4.93
C TYR A 137 -3.12 -6.63 4.68
N ILE A 138 -2.41 -7.15 5.68
CA ILE A 138 -0.95 -7.12 5.73
C ILE A 138 -0.41 -8.51 5.44
N ALA A 139 0.48 -8.59 4.45
CA ALA A 139 1.22 -9.78 4.10
C ALA A 139 2.42 -9.95 5.03
N TYR A 140 2.57 -11.13 5.61
CA TYR A 140 3.70 -11.55 6.44
C TYR A 140 4.37 -12.78 5.83
N GLN A 141 5.69 -12.90 6.05
CA GLN A 141 6.43 -14.15 5.84
C GLN A 141 7.38 -14.39 7.01
N LEU A 142 7.70 -15.66 7.25
CA LEU A 142 8.65 -16.08 8.26
C LEU A 142 10.08 -15.80 7.78
N LEU A 143 10.80 -14.92 8.48
CA LEU A 143 12.22 -14.62 8.30
C LEU A 143 12.92 -14.71 9.65
N ASP A 144 14.04 -15.42 9.73
CA ASP A 144 14.87 -15.46 10.94
C ASP A 144 14.04 -15.77 12.21
N ARG A 145 13.11 -16.74 12.09
CA ARG A 145 12.14 -17.19 13.12
C ARG A 145 11.07 -16.17 13.54
N HIS A 146 10.91 -15.08 12.81
CA HIS A 146 9.90 -14.05 13.08
C HIS A 146 9.00 -13.84 11.86
N GLU A 147 7.71 -13.66 12.08
CA GLU A 147 6.78 -13.24 11.04
C GLU A 147 6.95 -11.72 10.80
N VAL A 148 7.47 -11.37 9.64
CA VAL A 148 7.81 -9.97 9.28
C VAL A 148 6.83 -9.47 8.23
N PRO A 149 6.27 -8.25 8.37
CA PRO A 149 5.39 -7.68 7.37
C PRO A 149 6.17 -7.31 6.09
N MET A 150 5.63 -7.70 4.94
CA MET A 150 6.24 -7.51 3.62
C MET A 150 5.60 -6.40 2.80
N GLY A 151 4.36 -6.08 3.11
CA GLY A 151 3.50 -5.20 2.34
C GLY A 151 2.07 -5.31 2.82
N PHE A 152 1.23 -4.41 2.34
CA PHE A 152 -0.17 -4.36 2.72
C PHE A 152 -1.02 -3.77 1.60
N TYR A 153 -2.32 -3.97 1.71
CA TYR A 153 -3.28 -3.04 1.13
C TYR A 153 -4.29 -2.56 2.17
N SER A 154 -4.86 -1.37 1.97
CA SER A 154 -5.98 -0.85 2.75
C SER A 154 -7.28 -0.96 1.96
N ARG A 155 -8.39 -1.15 2.66
CA ARG A 155 -9.75 -1.15 2.13
C ARG A 155 -10.62 -0.27 3.02
N GLU A 156 -11.29 0.70 2.41
CA GLU A 156 -12.31 1.50 3.09
C GLU A 156 -13.55 0.64 3.39
N LEU A 157 -14.11 0.80 4.59
CA LEU A 157 -15.30 0.06 5.01
C LEU A 157 -16.56 0.54 4.29
N LEU A 158 -16.61 1.83 3.93
CA LEU A 158 -17.75 2.49 3.31
C LEU A 158 -17.33 3.09 1.96
N SER A 159 -17.19 2.24 0.95
CA SER A 159 -16.82 2.69 -0.40
C SER A 159 -18.04 2.83 -1.30
N TRP A 160 -18.33 4.05 -1.75
CA TRP A 160 -19.43 4.35 -2.68
C TRP A 160 -19.28 3.61 -4.02
N GLU A 161 -18.05 3.50 -4.52
CA GLU A 161 -17.73 2.81 -5.78
C GLU A 161 -17.54 1.30 -5.58
N SER A 162 -17.73 0.77 -4.37
CA SER A 162 -17.44 -0.63 -4.02
C SER A 162 -15.96 -1.00 -4.23
N ASN A 163 -15.03 -0.12 -3.84
CA ASN A 163 -13.60 -0.36 -3.94
C ASN A 163 -13.17 -1.48 -2.98
N ASN A 164 -12.49 -2.50 -3.50
CA ASN A 164 -11.92 -3.57 -2.69
C ASN A 164 -10.49 -3.28 -2.21
N LEU A 165 -9.86 -2.25 -2.79
CA LEU A 165 -8.51 -1.83 -2.51
C LEU A 165 -8.37 -0.32 -2.72
N SER A 166 -7.99 0.40 -1.65
CA SER A 166 -7.74 1.85 -1.67
C SER A 166 -6.26 2.16 -1.93
N CYS A 167 -5.37 1.46 -1.24
CA CYS A 167 -3.94 1.69 -1.34
C CYS A 167 -3.20 0.37 -1.21
N ILE A 168 -2.16 0.15 -2.01
CA ILE A 168 -1.31 -1.04 -1.95
C ILE A 168 0.16 -0.62 -1.92
N CYS A 169 0.92 -1.24 -1.02
CA CYS A 169 2.35 -1.04 -0.91
C CYS A 169 3.05 -2.36 -0.61
N VAL A 170 4.00 -2.75 -1.45
CA VAL A 170 5.00 -3.77 -1.11
C VAL A 170 6.28 -3.04 -0.73
N LEU A 171 6.83 -3.35 0.44
CA LEU A 171 8.01 -2.67 0.95
C LEU A 171 9.17 -2.85 -0.04
N PRO A 172 9.99 -1.80 -0.31
CA PRO A 172 11.01 -1.85 -1.35
C PRO A 172 11.93 -3.07 -1.29
N CYS A 173 12.38 -3.45 -0.09
CA CYS A 173 13.25 -4.62 0.13
C CYS A 173 12.61 -5.99 -0.19
N TYR A 174 11.29 -6.04 -0.38
CA TYR A 174 10.53 -7.26 -0.68
C TYR A 174 9.81 -7.21 -2.04
N GLN A 175 10.08 -6.19 -2.85
CA GLN A 175 9.56 -6.10 -4.22
C GLN A 175 10.14 -7.21 -5.12
N ASN A 176 9.60 -7.37 -6.33
CA ASN A 176 9.96 -8.41 -7.30
C ASN A 176 9.69 -9.87 -6.88
N ARG A 177 8.96 -10.09 -5.77
CA ARG A 177 8.54 -11.41 -5.28
C ARG A 177 7.06 -11.75 -5.59
N ARG A 178 6.45 -11.03 -6.54
CA ARG A 178 5.02 -11.12 -6.92
C ARG A 178 4.03 -10.87 -5.76
N LEU A 179 4.48 -10.31 -4.64
CA LEU A 179 3.63 -10.02 -3.48
C LEU A 179 2.48 -9.05 -3.80
N GLY A 180 2.73 -8.05 -4.64
CA GLY A 180 1.67 -7.12 -5.08
C GLY A 180 0.55 -7.83 -5.81
N THR A 181 0.89 -8.74 -6.74
CA THR A 181 -0.09 -9.58 -7.44
C THR A 181 -0.83 -10.51 -6.49
N LYS A 182 -0.15 -11.12 -5.50
CA LYS A 182 -0.81 -11.96 -4.48
C LYS A 182 -1.79 -11.16 -3.61
N LEU A 183 -1.45 -9.93 -3.23
CA LEU A 183 -2.34 -9.06 -2.46
C LEU A 183 -3.58 -8.64 -3.28
N ILE A 184 -3.40 -8.33 -4.58
CA ILE A 184 -4.52 -8.05 -5.49
C ILE A 184 -5.41 -9.29 -5.67
N ASP A 185 -4.81 -10.47 -5.86
CA ASP A 185 -5.55 -11.72 -5.96
C ASP A 185 -6.37 -11.97 -4.68
N PHE A 186 -5.76 -11.80 -3.52
CA PHE A 186 -6.45 -11.91 -2.23
C PHE A 186 -7.61 -10.90 -2.11
N SER A 187 -7.46 -9.64 -2.55
CA SER A 187 -8.54 -8.65 -2.48
C SER A 187 -9.75 -9.06 -3.32
N TYR A 188 -9.53 -9.58 -4.52
CA TYR A 188 -10.61 -10.11 -5.37
C TYR A 188 -11.24 -11.39 -4.82
N LYS A 189 -10.45 -12.30 -4.25
CA LYS A 189 -10.99 -13.51 -3.61
C LYS A 189 -11.88 -13.18 -2.41
N LEU A 190 -11.50 -12.17 -1.63
CA LEU A 190 -12.32 -11.67 -0.53
C LEU A 190 -13.62 -11.06 -1.07
N SER A 191 -13.58 -10.21 -2.09
CA SER A 191 -14.79 -9.65 -2.71
C SER A 191 -15.69 -10.72 -3.31
N HIS A 192 -15.13 -11.76 -3.94
CA HIS A 192 -15.90 -12.88 -4.45
C HIS A 192 -16.59 -13.67 -3.31
N TYR A 193 -15.90 -13.88 -2.18
CA TYR A 193 -16.51 -14.47 -0.99
C TYR A 193 -17.67 -13.62 -0.46
N GLU A 194 -17.55 -12.30 -0.55
CA GLU A 194 -18.60 -11.33 -0.18
C GLU A 194 -19.65 -11.13 -1.28
N GLN A 195 -19.56 -11.86 -2.41
CA GLN A 195 -20.44 -11.75 -3.57
C GLN A 195 -20.50 -10.34 -4.17
N GLN A 196 -19.37 -9.63 -4.17
CA GLN A 196 -19.24 -8.28 -4.66
C GLN A 196 -18.39 -8.20 -5.94
N ILE A 197 -18.96 -7.58 -6.97
CA ILE A 197 -18.19 -7.05 -8.11
C ILE A 197 -17.48 -5.79 -7.61
N SER A 198 -16.17 -5.74 -7.79
CA SER A 198 -15.35 -4.68 -7.19
C SER A 198 -14.12 -4.37 -8.03
N GLY A 199 -13.43 -3.31 -7.64
CA GLY A 199 -12.21 -2.87 -8.29
C GLY A 199 -11.36 -2.02 -7.35
N PRO A 200 -10.15 -1.66 -7.78
CA PRO A 200 -9.31 -0.70 -7.07
C PRO A 200 -9.85 0.72 -7.15
N GLU A 201 -9.49 1.52 -6.15
CA GLU A 201 -9.63 2.96 -6.17
C GLU A 201 -8.75 3.60 -7.27
N ARG A 202 -9.24 4.71 -7.83
CA ARG A 202 -8.56 5.49 -8.88
C ARG A 202 -8.25 6.90 -8.35
N PRO A 203 -7.17 7.56 -8.80
CA PRO A 203 -6.23 7.15 -9.85
C PRO A 203 -5.13 6.20 -9.40
N PHE A 204 -4.59 5.41 -10.35
CA PHE A 204 -3.49 4.47 -10.10
C PHE A 204 -2.12 5.15 -10.01
N SER A 205 -1.19 4.55 -9.25
CA SER A 205 0.24 4.75 -9.49
C SER A 205 0.68 4.04 -10.80
N PRO A 206 1.77 4.48 -11.47
CA PRO A 206 2.24 3.81 -12.69
C PRO A 206 2.50 2.31 -12.50
N LEU A 207 3.14 1.93 -11.39
CA LEU A 207 3.39 0.52 -11.04
C LEU A 207 2.09 -0.23 -10.71
N GLY A 208 1.17 0.43 -10.00
CA GLY A 208 -0.15 -0.13 -9.68
C GLY A 208 -0.95 -0.44 -10.95
N LYS A 209 -1.04 0.51 -11.88
CA LYS A 209 -1.71 0.36 -13.18
C LYS A 209 -1.18 -0.84 -13.95
N LEU A 210 0.15 -0.96 -14.09
CA LEU A 210 0.76 -2.07 -14.82
C LEU A 210 0.51 -3.42 -14.12
N THR A 211 0.53 -3.45 -12.79
CA THR A 211 0.28 -4.67 -12.01
C THR A 211 -1.17 -5.13 -12.16
N TYR A 212 -2.14 -4.22 -12.07
CA TYR A 212 -3.56 -4.51 -12.29
C TYR A 212 -3.86 -4.95 -13.72
N LEU A 213 -3.33 -4.25 -14.73
CA LEU A 213 -3.49 -4.66 -16.13
C LEU A 213 -2.98 -6.08 -16.38
N ARG A 214 -1.77 -6.41 -15.89
CA ARG A 214 -1.23 -7.77 -15.98
C ARG A 214 -2.12 -8.80 -15.27
N TYR A 215 -2.65 -8.46 -14.10
CA TYR A 215 -3.54 -9.33 -13.34
C TYR A 215 -4.87 -9.56 -14.06
N TRP A 216 -5.54 -8.51 -14.54
CA TRP A 216 -6.80 -8.62 -15.27
C TRP A 216 -6.63 -9.35 -16.59
N CYS A 217 -5.65 -8.98 -17.41
CA CYS A 217 -5.40 -9.63 -18.71
C CYS A 217 -5.15 -11.13 -18.52
N ARG A 218 -4.35 -11.51 -17.52
CA ARG A 218 -4.11 -12.92 -17.20
C ARG A 218 -5.39 -13.65 -16.81
N ASN A 219 -6.17 -13.10 -15.88
CA ASN A 219 -7.38 -13.76 -15.39
C ASN A 219 -8.48 -13.83 -16.46
N LEU A 220 -8.61 -12.79 -17.29
CA LEU A 220 -9.49 -12.80 -18.45
C LEU A 220 -9.06 -13.87 -19.44
N ALA A 221 -7.78 -13.90 -19.85
CA ALA A 221 -7.28 -14.94 -20.75
C ALA A 221 -7.52 -16.36 -20.21
N LEU A 222 -7.28 -16.60 -18.93
CA LEU A 222 -7.59 -17.89 -18.29
C LEU A 222 -9.09 -18.21 -18.35
N SER A 223 -9.95 -17.22 -18.10
CA SER A 223 -11.41 -17.38 -18.12
C SER A 223 -11.93 -17.75 -19.51
N PHE A 224 -11.36 -17.14 -20.57
CA PHE A 224 -11.72 -17.39 -21.96
C PHE A 224 -11.12 -18.68 -22.54
N VAL A 225 -9.92 -19.08 -22.12
CA VAL A 225 -9.24 -20.26 -22.69
C VAL A 225 -9.59 -21.53 -21.92
N TYR A 226 -9.61 -21.48 -20.59
CA TYR A 226 -9.76 -22.65 -19.72
C TYR A 226 -10.97 -22.57 -18.78
N GLY A 227 -11.58 -21.39 -18.63
CA GLY A 227 -12.68 -21.15 -17.71
C GLY A 227 -14.06 -21.42 -18.32
N SER A 228 -15.10 -21.03 -17.57
CA SER A 228 -16.51 -21.20 -17.95
C SER A 228 -16.90 -20.45 -19.24
N LEU A 229 -16.13 -19.41 -19.60
CA LEU A 229 -16.38 -18.62 -20.81
C LEU A 229 -15.88 -19.33 -22.09
N SER A 230 -14.98 -20.31 -21.98
CA SER A 230 -14.41 -21.04 -23.13
C SER A 230 -15.44 -21.77 -23.99
N THR A 231 -16.58 -22.14 -23.40
CA THR A 231 -17.66 -22.87 -24.08
C THR A 231 -18.71 -21.95 -24.70
N LYS A 232 -18.62 -20.64 -24.46
CA LYS A 232 -19.64 -19.66 -24.85
C LYS A 232 -19.30 -19.06 -26.22
N LYS A 233 -20.23 -19.14 -27.17
CA LYS A 233 -20.09 -18.51 -28.49
C LYS A 233 -20.18 -16.98 -28.42
N HIS A 234 -21.02 -16.46 -27.54
CA HIS A 234 -21.22 -15.04 -27.30
C HIS A 234 -21.07 -14.75 -25.82
N VAL A 235 -20.32 -13.70 -25.50
CA VAL A 235 -20.02 -13.31 -24.12
C VAL A 235 -20.29 -11.82 -23.99
N THR A 236 -21.11 -11.44 -23.01
CA THR A 236 -21.40 -10.04 -22.69
C THR A 236 -20.45 -9.54 -21.60
N LEU A 237 -20.24 -8.22 -21.51
CA LEU A 237 -19.45 -7.62 -20.43
C LEU A 237 -20.01 -7.97 -19.04
N GLN A 238 -21.34 -8.02 -18.92
CA GLN A 238 -22.02 -8.42 -17.69
C GLN A 238 -21.66 -9.86 -17.28
N LEU A 239 -21.70 -10.82 -18.22
CA LEU A 239 -21.34 -12.21 -17.93
C LEU A 239 -19.87 -12.34 -17.48
N ILE A 240 -18.96 -11.57 -18.08
CA ILE A 240 -17.55 -11.54 -17.68
C ILE A 240 -17.43 -10.97 -16.26
N SER A 241 -18.12 -9.86 -15.99
CA SER A 241 -18.14 -9.20 -14.68
C SER A 241 -18.64 -10.13 -13.58
N GLU A 242 -19.75 -10.82 -13.81
CA GLU A 242 -20.31 -11.81 -12.87
C GLU A 242 -19.39 -13.01 -12.67
N THR A 243 -18.72 -13.49 -13.73
CA THR A 243 -17.82 -14.65 -13.66
C THR A 243 -16.50 -14.33 -12.97
N THR A 244 -15.95 -13.13 -13.18
CA THR A 244 -14.61 -12.75 -12.72
C THR A 244 -14.62 -11.91 -11.45
N GLY A 245 -15.74 -11.26 -11.13
CA GLY A 245 -15.86 -10.26 -10.07
C GLY A 245 -15.25 -8.90 -10.43
N PHE A 246 -14.82 -8.70 -11.68
CA PHE A 246 -14.23 -7.44 -12.15
C PHE A 246 -15.32 -6.47 -12.59
N ARG A 247 -15.13 -5.17 -12.34
CA ARG A 247 -16.02 -4.15 -12.92
C ARG A 247 -15.93 -4.18 -14.44
N THR A 248 -17.02 -3.84 -15.11
CA THR A 248 -17.09 -3.69 -16.57
C THR A 248 -16.04 -2.71 -17.10
N GLU A 249 -15.78 -1.62 -16.37
CA GLU A 249 -14.75 -0.64 -16.68
C GLU A 249 -13.33 -1.23 -16.67
N ASP A 250 -13.03 -2.08 -15.69
CA ASP A 250 -11.73 -2.75 -15.56
C ASP A 250 -11.53 -3.78 -16.69
N ILE A 251 -12.61 -4.47 -17.07
CA ILE A 251 -12.63 -5.40 -18.21
C ILE A 251 -12.38 -4.66 -19.52
N LEU A 252 -13.11 -3.57 -19.78
CA LEU A 252 -12.92 -2.74 -20.97
C LEU A 252 -11.50 -2.19 -21.04
N PHE A 253 -10.96 -1.77 -19.90
CA PHE A 253 -9.61 -1.25 -19.84
C PHE A 253 -8.56 -2.32 -20.16
N ALA A 254 -8.74 -3.55 -19.67
CA ALA A 254 -7.88 -4.68 -20.01
C ALA A 254 -8.00 -5.08 -21.48
N PHE A 255 -9.21 -5.11 -22.05
CA PHE A 255 -9.43 -5.44 -23.46
C PHE A 255 -8.88 -4.39 -24.42
N SER A 256 -9.01 -3.11 -24.08
CA SER A 256 -8.36 -2.02 -24.81
C SER A 256 -6.85 -2.19 -24.79
N PHE A 257 -6.25 -2.52 -23.64
CA PHE A 257 -4.81 -2.80 -23.54
C PHE A 257 -4.36 -4.00 -24.38
N LEU A 258 -5.22 -5.02 -24.53
CA LEU A 258 -4.96 -6.19 -25.37
C LEU A 258 -5.23 -5.95 -26.86
N ASN A 259 -5.79 -4.79 -27.24
CA ASN A 259 -6.24 -4.47 -28.60
C ASN A 259 -7.22 -5.52 -29.17
N VAL A 260 -8.19 -5.97 -28.35
CA VAL A 260 -9.21 -6.96 -28.75
C VAL A 260 -10.61 -6.37 -28.90
N LEU A 261 -10.76 -5.06 -28.72
CA LEU A 261 -12.01 -4.34 -28.97
C LEU A 261 -12.01 -3.86 -30.43
N SER A 262 -13.12 -4.06 -31.13
CA SER A 262 -13.37 -3.47 -32.45
C SER A 262 -14.26 -2.23 -32.29
N ASP A 263 -13.92 -1.14 -32.96
CA ASP A 263 -14.80 0.02 -33.11
C ASP A 263 -15.93 -0.36 -34.08
N ASN A 264 -17.08 -0.74 -33.56
CA ASN A 264 -18.32 -0.88 -34.33
C ASN A 264 -19.24 0.31 -34.06
#